data_AF-A0A520H8E7-F1
#
_entry.id   AF-A0A520H8E7-F1
#
_cell.length_a   1.000
_cell.length_b   1.000
_cell.length_c   1.000
_cell.angle_alpha   90.00
_cell.angle_beta   90.00
_cell.angle_gamma   90.00
#
_symmetry.space_group_name_H-M   'P 1'
#
loop_
_entity.id
_entity.type
_entity.pdbx_description
1 polymer ?
#
loop_
_entity_poly.entity_id
_entity_poly.type
_entity_poly.pdbx_seq_one_letter_code
_entity_poly.pdbx_strand_id
1 'polypeptide(L)'
;LTLMSHWHGDVATGWGYQTLWIAFTRMMFPFFAGLLLFRMGKLIRLPMAYIVCSFLLIIVFFLPVTKFNGLLDAACIIIVFPIIVAAGAGGKVNGWLAKLCKFSGDISYPIYIVHYPFIYIYTSWVAVKKPAPQEVLVVAICLFVFFMVLAYAALKLYDEPVRAWLKKKLAQGFSAMKE
;
A
#
# COMPACT_ATOMS: atom_id res chain seq x y z
N LEU A 1 6.38 -13.18 -13.43
CA LEU A 1 5.45 -13.47 -12.31
C LEU A 1 5.11 -14.95 -12.26
N THR A 2 4.40 -15.50 -13.25
CA THR A 2 4.01 -16.94 -13.30
C THR A 2 5.17 -17.93 -13.20
N LEU A 3 6.28 -17.70 -13.91
CA LEU A 3 7.49 -18.53 -13.79
C LEU A 3 8.11 -18.45 -12.38
N MET A 4 8.17 -17.25 -11.79
CA MET A 4 8.71 -17.04 -10.45
C MET A 4 7.83 -17.71 -9.37
N SER A 5 6.52 -17.60 -9.51
CA SER A 5 5.53 -18.30 -8.68
C SER A 5 5.67 -19.82 -8.69
N HIS A 6 5.99 -20.40 -9.86
CA HIS A 6 6.18 -21.84 -10.01
C HIS A 6 7.49 -22.32 -9.35
N TRP A 7 8.55 -21.50 -9.38
CA TRP A 7 9.86 -21.90 -8.87
C TRP A 7 10.05 -21.66 -7.37
N HIS A 8 9.46 -20.59 -6.81
CA HIS A 8 9.64 -20.23 -5.40
C HIS A 8 8.43 -20.55 -4.51
N GLY A 9 7.27 -20.91 -5.09
CA GLY A 9 6.05 -21.23 -4.33
C GLY A 9 5.33 -20.05 -3.69
N ASP A 10 5.98 -18.88 -3.62
CA ASP A 10 5.48 -17.64 -3.02
C ASP A 10 6.02 -16.41 -3.77
N VAL A 11 5.18 -15.38 -3.94
CA VAL A 11 5.54 -14.09 -4.55
C VAL A 11 6.08 -13.11 -3.49
N ALA A 12 5.92 -13.37 -2.19
CA ALA A 12 6.31 -12.48 -1.08
C ALA A 12 7.84 -12.38 -0.80
N THR A 13 8.69 -12.64 -1.78
CA THR A 13 10.15 -12.52 -1.68
C THR A 13 10.69 -11.28 -2.43
N GLY A 14 11.97 -10.96 -2.29
CA GLY A 14 12.60 -9.82 -2.98
C GLY A 14 13.19 -8.73 -2.08
N TRP A 15 13.18 -8.93 -0.77
CA TRP A 15 13.70 -7.99 0.23
C TRP A 15 15.20 -8.17 0.51
N GLY A 16 15.79 -9.29 0.11
CA GLY A 16 17.21 -9.60 0.34
C GLY A 16 18.06 -9.34 -0.90
N TYR A 17 19.36 -9.05 -0.70
CA TYR A 17 20.31 -8.77 -1.80
C TYR A 17 20.30 -9.84 -2.89
N GLN A 18 20.24 -11.13 -2.52
CA GLN A 18 20.22 -12.25 -3.48
C GLN A 18 18.89 -12.40 -4.23
N THR A 19 17.79 -11.89 -3.66
CA THR A 19 16.44 -11.98 -4.25
C THR A 19 15.99 -10.65 -4.87
N LEU A 20 16.85 -9.64 -4.92
CA LEU A 20 16.51 -8.28 -5.35
C LEU A 20 15.91 -8.22 -6.78
N TRP A 21 16.35 -9.10 -7.68
CA TRP A 21 15.79 -9.23 -9.03
C TRP A 21 14.29 -9.57 -9.04
N ILE A 22 13.80 -10.26 -8.00
CA ILE A 22 12.38 -10.58 -7.82
C ILE A 22 11.58 -9.30 -7.55
N ALA A 23 12.12 -8.36 -6.76
CA ALA A 23 11.46 -7.09 -6.49
C ALA A 23 11.22 -6.28 -7.77
N PHE A 24 12.20 -6.24 -8.69
CA PHE A 24 12.03 -5.62 -9.99
C PHE A 24 10.87 -6.25 -10.77
N THR A 25 10.83 -7.57 -10.85
CA THR A 25 9.75 -8.29 -11.56
C THR A 25 8.38 -8.02 -10.94
N ARG A 26 8.31 -7.96 -9.61
CA ARG A 26 7.08 -7.66 -8.85
C ARG A 26 6.61 -6.22 -9.03
N MET A 27 7.51 -5.27 -9.27
CA MET A 27 7.15 -3.86 -9.49
C MET A 27 6.83 -3.57 -10.96
N MET A 28 7.59 -4.13 -11.90
CA MET A 28 7.47 -3.80 -13.32
C MET A 28 6.07 -4.11 -13.85
N PHE A 29 5.57 -5.33 -13.65
CA PHE A 29 4.29 -5.71 -14.22
C PHE A 29 3.12 -4.86 -13.71
N PRO A 30 2.87 -4.72 -12.39
CA PRO A 30 1.75 -3.89 -11.90
C PRO A 30 1.87 -2.43 -12.31
N PHE A 31 3.10 -1.90 -12.37
CA PHE A 31 3.35 -0.53 -12.82
C PHE A 31 2.94 -0.33 -14.28
N PHE A 32 3.42 -1.18 -15.19
CA PHE A 32 3.07 -1.07 -16.62
C PHE A 32 1.59 -1.40 -16.88
N ALA A 33 1.01 -2.37 -16.16
CA ALA A 33 -0.41 -2.68 -16.25
C ALA A 33 -1.27 -1.47 -15.81
N GLY A 34 -0.90 -0.82 -14.71
CA GLY A 34 -1.56 0.41 -14.23
C GLY A 34 -1.41 1.58 -15.21
N LEU A 35 -0.20 1.77 -15.76
CA LEU A 35 0.05 2.81 -16.78
C LEU A 35 -0.75 2.56 -18.05
N LEU A 36 -0.81 1.30 -18.51
CA LEU A 36 -1.60 0.90 -19.68
C LEU A 36 -3.08 1.18 -19.44
N LEU A 37 -3.61 0.79 -18.27
CA LEU A 37 -4.99 1.07 -17.87
C LEU A 37 -5.30 2.57 -17.87
N PHE A 38 -4.39 3.38 -17.30
CA PHE A 38 -4.51 4.84 -17.31
C PHE A 38 -4.56 5.41 -18.73
N ARG A 39 -3.69 4.94 -19.64
CA ARG A 39 -3.65 5.41 -21.04
C ARG A 39 -4.83 4.93 -21.87
N MET A 40 -5.32 3.72 -21.64
CA MET A 40 -6.46 3.15 -22.37
C MET A 40 -7.78 3.83 -21.99
N GLY A 41 -7.87 4.44 -20.81
CA GLY A 41 -9.09 5.12 -20.34
C GLY A 41 -10.30 4.17 -20.17
N LYS A 42 -10.09 2.86 -20.25
CA LYS A 42 -11.13 1.83 -20.09
C LYS A 42 -11.47 1.65 -18.61
N LEU A 43 -12.18 2.62 -18.07
CA LEU A 43 -12.67 2.59 -16.69
C LEU A 43 -13.98 1.81 -16.64
N ILE A 44 -14.06 0.84 -15.72
CA ILE A 44 -15.29 0.07 -15.49
C ILE A 44 -16.18 0.93 -14.59
N ARG A 45 -17.34 1.33 -15.11
CA ARG A 45 -18.32 2.10 -14.32
C ARG A 45 -19.28 1.15 -13.62
N LEU A 46 -19.14 1.03 -12.31
CA LEU A 46 -20.04 0.25 -11.47
C LEU A 46 -20.85 1.18 -10.53
N PRO A 47 -22.15 0.93 -10.34
CA PRO A 47 -22.87 1.54 -9.23
C PRO A 47 -22.23 1.09 -7.91
N MET A 48 -22.06 2.00 -6.95
CA MET A 48 -21.44 1.71 -5.65
C MET A 48 -20.03 1.07 -5.74
N ALA A 49 -19.22 1.48 -6.72
CA ALA A 49 -17.88 0.96 -6.96
C ALA A 49 -17.01 0.83 -5.70
N TYR A 50 -17.09 1.78 -4.75
CA TYR A 50 -16.38 1.71 -3.48
C TYR A 50 -16.71 0.45 -2.66
N ILE A 51 -17.99 0.12 -2.50
CA ILE A 51 -18.43 -1.04 -1.72
C ILE A 51 -18.02 -2.32 -2.42
N VAL A 52 -18.25 -2.39 -3.74
CA VAL A 52 -17.91 -3.57 -4.55
C VAL A 52 -16.40 -3.84 -4.50
N CYS A 53 -15.58 -2.81 -4.71
CA CYS A 53 -14.12 -2.95 -4.65
C CYS A 53 -13.64 -3.32 -3.25
N SER A 54 -14.20 -2.71 -2.20
CA SER A 54 -13.84 -3.04 -0.81
C SER A 54 -14.18 -4.49 -0.48
N PHE A 55 -15.35 -4.97 -0.89
CA PHE A 55 -15.77 -6.35 -0.68
C PHE A 55 -14.90 -7.36 -1.46
N LEU A 56 -14.57 -7.05 -2.71
CA LEU A 56 -13.65 -7.88 -3.50
C LEU A 56 -12.26 -7.94 -2.86
N LEU A 57 -11.74 -6.82 -2.36
CA LEU A 57 -10.46 -6.79 -1.65
C LEU A 57 -10.50 -7.64 -0.37
N ILE A 58 -11.59 -7.57 0.40
CA ILE A 58 -11.78 -8.42 1.57
C ILE A 58 -11.75 -9.89 1.15
N ILE A 59 -12.51 -10.30 0.13
CA ILE A 59 -12.51 -11.69 -0.34
C ILE A 59 -11.09 -12.13 -0.71
N VAL A 60 -10.37 -11.32 -1.48
CA VAL A 60 -9.00 -11.64 -1.91
C VAL A 60 -8.05 -11.78 -0.73
N PHE A 61 -8.15 -10.91 0.27
CA PHE A 61 -7.28 -10.95 1.46
C PHE A 61 -7.62 -12.09 2.44
N PHE A 62 -8.85 -12.60 2.39
CA PHE A 62 -9.27 -13.75 3.19
C PHE A 62 -9.12 -15.10 2.47
N LEU A 63 -8.54 -15.12 1.25
CA LEU A 63 -8.25 -16.38 0.57
C LEU A 63 -7.28 -17.23 1.41
N PRO A 64 -7.58 -18.53 1.60
CA PRO A 64 -6.73 -19.39 2.41
C PRO A 64 -5.38 -19.64 1.72
N VAL A 65 -4.35 -19.79 2.54
CA VAL A 65 -3.00 -20.20 2.12
C VAL A 65 -3.07 -21.64 1.61
N THR A 66 -2.84 -21.85 0.32
CA THR A 66 -2.85 -23.16 -0.37
C THR A 66 -1.45 -23.57 -0.83
N LYS A 67 -1.28 -24.82 -1.27
CA LYS A 67 -0.01 -25.29 -1.85
C LYS A 67 0.38 -24.57 -3.16
N PHE A 68 -0.56 -23.85 -3.79
CA PHE A 68 -0.36 -23.13 -5.04
C PHE A 68 -0.40 -21.60 -4.86
N ASN A 69 -0.03 -21.09 -3.67
CA ASN A 69 -0.07 -19.65 -3.37
C ASN A 69 0.60 -18.78 -4.42
N GLY A 70 1.80 -19.15 -4.88
CA GLY A 70 2.45 -18.37 -5.93
C GLY A 70 1.58 -18.17 -7.18
N LEU A 71 0.85 -19.20 -7.61
CA LEU A 71 -0.04 -19.12 -8.77
C LEU A 71 -1.29 -18.29 -8.47
N LEU A 72 -1.86 -18.46 -7.26
CA LEU A 72 -2.99 -17.68 -6.78
C LEU A 72 -2.64 -16.19 -6.70
N ASP A 73 -1.49 -15.86 -6.13
CA ASP A 73 -0.96 -14.49 -6.03
C ASP A 73 -0.71 -13.90 -7.41
N ALA A 74 -0.09 -14.66 -8.31
CA ALA A 74 0.12 -14.22 -9.69
C ALA A 74 -1.21 -13.97 -10.41
N ALA A 75 -2.21 -14.85 -10.24
CA ALA A 75 -3.55 -14.63 -10.80
C ALA A 75 -4.20 -13.37 -10.22
N CYS A 76 -4.07 -13.15 -8.91
CA CYS A 76 -4.55 -11.94 -8.26
C CYS A 76 -3.87 -10.68 -8.81
N ILE A 77 -2.55 -10.71 -8.97
CA ILE A 77 -1.76 -9.59 -9.49
C ILE A 77 -2.05 -9.29 -10.96
N ILE A 78 -2.18 -10.33 -11.78
CA ILE A 78 -2.32 -10.19 -13.24
C ILE A 78 -3.76 -9.86 -13.64
N ILE A 79 -4.75 -10.38 -12.91
CA ILE A 79 -6.16 -10.32 -13.30
C ILE A 79 -6.97 -9.51 -12.30
N VAL A 80 -6.98 -9.94 -11.03
CA VAL A 80 -7.94 -9.43 -10.03
C VAL A 80 -7.67 -7.98 -9.67
N PHE A 81 -6.43 -7.62 -9.30
CA PHE A 81 -6.09 -6.25 -8.91
C PHE A 81 -6.27 -5.24 -10.06
N PRO A 82 -5.84 -5.50 -11.30
CA PRO A 82 -6.12 -4.58 -12.41
C PRO A 82 -7.62 -4.33 -12.63
N ILE A 83 -8.47 -5.35 -12.48
CA ILE A 83 -9.93 -5.19 -12.59
C ILE A 83 -10.48 -4.35 -11.44
N ILE A 84 -10.07 -4.63 -10.21
CA ILE A 84 -10.46 -3.84 -9.02
C ILE A 84 -10.03 -2.38 -9.18
N VAL A 85 -8.82 -2.14 -9.67
CA VAL A 85 -8.29 -0.78 -9.92
C VAL A 85 -9.09 -0.09 -11.04
N ALA A 86 -9.40 -0.78 -12.13
CA ALA A 86 -10.21 -0.24 -13.22
C ALA A 86 -11.63 0.16 -12.76
N ALA A 87 -12.24 -0.67 -11.92
CA ALA A 87 -13.56 -0.43 -11.33
C ALA A 87 -13.53 0.68 -10.28
N GLY A 88 -12.53 0.69 -9.41
CA GLY A 88 -12.34 1.70 -8.37
C GLY A 88 -12.10 3.09 -8.96
N ALA A 89 -11.26 3.18 -9.99
CA ALA A 89 -10.98 4.43 -10.70
C ALA A 89 -12.18 4.94 -11.53
N GLY A 90 -13.07 4.05 -11.97
CA GLY A 90 -14.32 4.41 -12.66
C GLY A 90 -15.44 4.87 -11.72
N GLY A 91 -15.30 4.62 -10.42
CA GLY A 91 -16.26 4.98 -9.39
C GLY A 91 -16.17 6.44 -8.93
N LYS A 92 -17.29 7.00 -8.48
CA LYS A 92 -17.31 8.27 -7.74
C LYS A 92 -17.70 8.02 -6.29
N VAL A 93 -16.91 8.53 -5.36
CA VAL A 93 -17.22 8.56 -3.92
C VAL A 93 -17.48 10.00 -3.54
N ASN A 94 -18.64 10.27 -2.95
CA ASN A 94 -19.07 11.62 -2.58
C ASN A 94 -19.31 11.74 -1.08
N GLY A 95 -19.33 12.97 -0.57
CA GLY A 95 -19.71 13.27 0.82
C GLY A 95 -18.66 12.89 1.86
N TRP A 96 -19.13 12.42 3.02
CA TRP A 96 -18.28 12.09 4.17
C TRP A 96 -17.34 10.90 3.89
N LEU A 97 -17.80 9.91 3.12
CA LEU A 97 -16.99 8.75 2.73
C LEU A 97 -15.75 9.16 1.94
N ALA A 98 -15.86 10.16 1.06
CA ALA A 98 -14.73 10.66 0.29
C ALA A 98 -13.66 11.30 1.19
N LYS A 99 -14.09 12.04 2.23
CA LYS A 99 -13.18 12.62 3.23
C LYS A 99 -12.47 11.54 4.03
N LEU A 100 -13.19 10.50 4.44
CA LEU A 100 -12.61 9.37 5.16
C LEU A 100 -11.62 8.60 4.28
N CYS A 101 -11.96 8.28 3.04
CA CYS A 101 -11.06 7.60 2.10
C CYS A 101 -9.77 8.40 1.88
N LYS A 102 -9.90 9.72 1.71
CA LYS A 102 -8.76 10.62 1.57
C LYS A 102 -7.90 10.62 2.82
N PHE A 103 -8.50 10.81 4.00
CA PHE A 103 -7.77 10.82 5.27
C PHE A 103 -7.04 9.51 5.52
N SER A 104 -7.71 8.37 5.32
CA SER A 104 -7.11 7.04 5.45
C SER A 104 -5.95 6.84 4.46
N GLY A 105 -6.09 7.33 3.23
CA GLY A 105 -5.01 7.31 2.24
C GLY A 105 -3.81 8.17 2.67
N ASP A 106 -4.06 9.41 3.07
CA ASP A 106 -3.02 10.38 3.44
C ASP A 106 -2.22 9.91 4.67
N ILE A 107 -2.87 9.28 5.65
CA ILE A 107 -2.20 8.80 6.87
C ILE A 107 -1.49 7.44 6.71
N SER A 108 -1.95 6.60 5.76
CA SER A 108 -1.42 5.23 5.59
C SER A 108 0.08 5.21 5.30
N TYR A 109 0.58 6.17 4.51
CA TYR A 109 1.99 6.23 4.11
C TYR A 109 2.93 6.67 5.25
N PRO A 110 2.66 7.75 5.99
CA PRO A 110 3.43 8.09 7.19
C PRO A 110 3.42 6.98 8.24
N ILE A 111 2.27 6.32 8.48
CA ILE A 111 2.22 5.15 9.36
C ILE A 111 3.17 4.07 8.86
N TYR A 112 3.11 3.74 7.56
CA TYR A 112 3.97 2.73 6.95
C TYR A 112 5.46 2.97 7.24
N ILE A 113 5.95 4.19 7.02
CA ILE A 113 7.35 4.53 7.26
C ILE A 113 7.72 4.40 8.74
N VAL A 114 6.88 4.95 9.61
CA VAL A 114 7.22 5.10 11.03
C VAL A 114 7.16 3.77 11.76
N HIS A 115 6.19 2.89 11.48
CA HIS A 115 5.98 1.71 12.33
C HIS A 115 7.01 0.60 12.15
N TYR A 116 7.59 0.41 10.95
CA TYR A 116 8.49 -0.72 10.65
C TYR A 116 9.70 -0.82 11.59
N PRO A 117 10.50 0.25 11.80
CA PRO A 117 11.63 0.21 12.71
C PRO A 117 11.25 -0.20 14.14
N PHE A 118 10.10 0.28 14.62
CA PHE A 118 9.64 0.00 15.98
C PHE A 118 9.07 -1.41 16.13
N ILE A 119 8.46 -1.98 15.08
CA ILE A 119 8.04 -3.40 15.11
C ILE A 119 9.25 -4.31 15.35
N TYR A 120 10.40 -4.04 14.73
CA TYR A 120 11.61 -4.84 14.98
C TYR A 120 12.11 -4.74 16.42
N ILE A 121 12.08 -3.53 16.99
CA ILE A 121 12.43 -3.32 18.41
C ILE A 121 11.42 -4.04 19.32
N TYR A 122 10.13 -3.89 19.06
CA TYR A 122 9.07 -4.51 19.83
C TYR A 122 9.15 -6.05 19.80
N THR A 123 9.26 -6.63 18.61
CA THR A 123 9.36 -8.08 18.43
C THR A 123 10.65 -8.66 19.03
N SER A 124 11.78 -7.95 18.92
CA SER A 124 13.02 -8.38 19.58
C SER A 124 12.92 -8.33 21.10
N TRP A 125 12.28 -7.30 21.66
CA TRP A 125 11.99 -7.24 23.09
C TRP A 125 11.12 -8.42 23.56
N VAL A 126 10.03 -8.72 22.86
CA VAL A 126 9.16 -9.86 23.17
C VAL A 126 9.94 -11.18 23.10
N ALA A 127 10.76 -11.38 22.07
CA ALA A 127 11.53 -12.61 21.88
C ALA A 127 12.57 -12.85 23.00
N VAL A 128 13.23 -11.78 23.46
CA VAL A 128 14.30 -11.86 24.48
C VAL A 128 13.73 -11.91 25.89
N LYS A 129 12.75 -11.06 26.20
CA LYS A 129 12.24 -10.89 27.58
C LYS A 129 11.05 -11.80 27.91
N LYS A 130 10.35 -12.31 26.89
CA LYS A 130 9.14 -13.15 27.06
C LYS A 130 8.15 -12.60 28.11
N PRO A 131 7.76 -11.33 27.99
CA PRO A 131 6.88 -10.66 28.94
C PRO A 131 5.49 -11.32 28.99
N ALA A 132 4.73 -11.06 30.05
CA ALA A 132 3.38 -11.59 30.19
C ALA A 132 2.46 -11.06 29.07
N PRO A 133 1.43 -11.81 28.63
CA PRO A 133 0.54 -11.40 27.53
C PRO A 133 -0.14 -10.04 27.74
N GLN A 134 -0.40 -9.67 29.00
CA GLN A 134 -0.98 -8.38 29.36
C GLN A 134 -0.01 -7.22 29.09
N GLU A 135 1.28 -7.39 29.42
CA GLU A 135 2.31 -6.38 29.15
C GLU A 135 2.52 -6.20 27.64
N VAL A 136 2.55 -7.31 26.90
CA VAL A 136 2.59 -7.30 25.42
C VAL A 136 1.45 -6.47 24.86
N LEU A 137 0.22 -6.72 25.31
CA LEU A 137 -0.97 -6.01 24.83
C LEU A 137 -0.92 -4.52 25.17
N VAL A 138 -0.55 -4.16 26.40
CA VAL A 138 -0.46 -2.75 26.82
C VAL A 138 0.58 -2.00 26.00
N VAL A 139 1.76 -2.58 25.81
CA VAL A 139 2.82 -1.97 24.99
C VAL A 139 2.39 -1.86 23.53
N ALA A 140 1.71 -2.86 22.98
CA ALA A 140 1.18 -2.81 21.61
C ALA A 140 0.16 -1.67 21.42
N ILE A 141 -0.76 -1.48 22.37
CA ILE A 141 -1.74 -0.38 22.32
C ILE A 141 -1.04 0.97 22.41
N CYS A 142 -0.06 1.11 23.32
CA CYS A 142 0.73 2.34 23.45
C CYS A 142 1.49 2.66 22.16
N LEU A 143 2.14 1.66 21.55
CA LEU A 143 2.84 1.82 20.27
C LEU A 143 1.89 2.20 19.14
N PHE A 144 0.70 1.58 19.07
CA PHE A 144 -0.30 1.93 18.08
C PHE A 144 -0.72 3.41 18.17
N VAL A 145 -1.05 3.89 19.37
CA VAL A 145 -1.40 5.30 19.59
C VAL A 145 -0.22 6.21 19.26
N PHE A 146 0.99 5.83 19.69
CA PHE A 146 2.22 6.56 19.37
C PHE A 146 2.45 6.69 17.86
N PHE A 147 2.30 5.61 17.08
CA PHE A 147 2.44 5.65 15.63
C PHE A 147 1.39 6.53 14.98
N MET A 148 0.14 6.49 15.44
CA MET A 148 -0.92 7.36 14.91
C MET A 148 -0.58 8.84 15.11
N VAL A 149 -0.12 9.21 16.31
CA VAL A 149 0.26 10.60 16.63
C VAL A 149 1.48 11.02 15.83
N LEU A 150 2.53 10.19 15.80
CA LEU A 150 3.78 10.49 15.11
C LEU A 150 3.58 10.56 13.59
N ALA A 151 2.81 9.66 13.00
CA ALA A 151 2.45 9.68 11.59
C ALA A 151 1.67 10.95 11.22
N TYR A 152 0.72 11.35 12.05
CA TYR A 152 -0.06 12.57 11.82
C TYR A 152 0.82 13.83 11.94
N ALA A 153 1.69 13.88 12.94
CA ALA A 153 2.66 14.96 13.10
C ALA A 153 3.61 15.04 11.90
N ALA A 154 4.16 13.92 11.43
CA ALA A 154 5.02 13.88 10.25
C ALA A 154 4.28 14.36 8.98
N LEU A 155 3.02 13.96 8.82
CA LEU A 155 2.19 14.39 7.69
C LEU A 155 1.97 15.91 7.70
N LYS A 156 1.58 16.48 8.85
CA LYS A 156 1.19 17.90 8.96
C LYS A 156 2.36 18.87 9.11
N LEU A 157 3.41 18.48 9.83
CA LEU A 157 4.54 19.35 10.12
C LEU A 157 5.65 19.26 9.06
N TYR A 158 5.72 18.15 8.31
CA TYR A 158 6.80 17.92 7.35
C TYR A 158 6.31 17.63 5.93
N ASP A 159 5.55 16.56 5.70
CA ASP A 159 5.19 16.15 4.33
C ASP A 159 4.37 17.24 3.60
N GLU A 160 3.23 17.67 4.16
CA GLU A 160 2.40 18.69 3.54
C GLU A 160 3.14 20.03 3.27
N PRO A 161 3.88 20.62 4.23
CA PRO A 161 4.65 21.84 4.00
C PRO A 161 5.74 21.69 2.94
N VAL A 162 6.55 20.61 3.01
CA VAL A 162 7.63 20.37 2.07
C VAL A 162 7.08 20.12 0.66
N ARG A 163 5.99 19.35 0.55
CA ARG A 163 5.29 19.10 -0.71
C ARG A 163 4.75 20.39 -1.33
N ALA A 164 4.16 21.27 -0.52
CA ALA A 164 3.67 22.57 -0.98
C ALA A 164 4.84 23.46 -1.47
N TRP A 165 5.94 23.49 -0.72
CA TRP A 165 7.15 24.22 -1.09
C TRP A 165 7.75 23.73 -2.42
N LEU A 166 7.92 22.41 -2.58
CA LEU A 166 8.45 21.81 -3.81
C LEU A 166 7.55 22.09 -5.03
N LYS A 167 6.22 21.96 -4.87
CA LYS A 167 5.26 22.26 -5.95
C LYS A 167 5.39 23.70 -6.43
N LYS A 168 5.51 24.65 -5.50
CA LYS A 168 5.70 26.08 -5.84
C LYS A 168 7.01 26.30 -6.59
N LYS A 169 8.11 25.72 -6.11
CA LYS A 169 9.44 25.90 -6.70
C LYS A 169 9.54 25.29 -8.11
N LEU A 170 8.96 24.11 -8.31
CA LEU A 170 8.91 23.46 -9.63
C LEU A 170 8.05 24.25 -10.62
N ALA A 171 6.87 24.73 -10.20
CA ALA A 171 6.00 25.54 -11.06
C ALA A 171 6.69 26.85 -11.52
N GLN A 172 7.45 27.49 -10.63
CA GLN A 172 8.25 28.68 -10.97
C GLN A 172 9.40 28.35 -11.94
N GLY A 173 10.09 27.22 -11.75
CA GLY A 173 11.15 26.78 -12.66
C GLY A 173 10.65 26.45 -14.07
N PHE A 174 9.45 25.87 -14.21
CA PHE A 174 8.82 25.63 -15.51
C PHE A 174 8.37 26.92 -16.21
N SER A 175 7.95 27.94 -15.45
CA SER A 175 7.62 29.26 -16.01
C SER A 175 8.87 29.95 -16.57
N ALA A 176 9.99 29.89 -15.85
CA ALA A 176 11.25 30.52 -16.25
C ALA A 176 11.97 29.84 -17.43
N MET A 177 11.61 28.59 -17.78
CA MET A 177 12.13 27.90 -18.99
C MET A 177 11.28 28.14 -20.24
N LYS A 178 10.12 28.80 -20.10
CA LYS A 178 9.18 29.05 -21.20
C LYS A 178 9.25 30.49 -21.73
N GLU A 179 9.97 31.37 -21.01
CA GLU A 179 10.37 32.72 -21.43
C GLU A 179 11.79 32.68 -22.01
#